data_AF-A0AA51MZ75-F1
#
_entry.id   AF-A0AA51MZ75-F1
#
_cell.length_a   1.000
_cell.length_b   1.000
_cell.length_c   1.000
_cell.angle_alpha   90.00
_cell.angle_beta   90.00
_cell.angle_gamma   90.00
#
_symmetry.space_group_name_H-M   'P 1'
#
loop_
_entity.id
_entity.type
_entity.pdbx_description
1 polymer ?
#
loop_
_entity_poly.entity_id
_entity_poly.type
_entity_poly.pdbx_seq_one_letter_code
_entity_poly.pdbx_strand_id
1 'polypeptide(L)'
;MKKEKTLTITTICSIIALYIILHITPTVALRTHLFMNGYPVIAFTTGIVDDEFHNRIDKQILESQSAKCYTLTKPAFERATKGQLRNYKVTKKGVLYFAEYYGEL
;
A
#
# COMPACT_ATOMS: atom_id res chain seq x y z
N MET A 1 7.94 35.91 14.36
CA MET A 1 6.51 35.79 13.95
C MET A 1 6.24 35.50 12.47
N LYS A 2 6.50 36.40 11.50
CA LYS A 2 6.11 36.16 10.07
C LYS A 2 6.89 34.99 9.43
N LYS A 3 8.21 34.93 9.64
CA LYS A 3 9.08 33.84 9.17
C LYS A 3 8.76 32.48 9.81
N GLU A 4 8.47 32.46 11.11
CA GLU A 4 8.08 31.24 11.83
C GLU A 4 6.75 30.68 11.31
N LYS A 5 5.74 31.54 11.10
CA LYS A 5 4.47 31.14 10.49
C LYS A 5 4.68 30.59 9.07
N THR A 6 5.53 31.22 8.25
CA THR A 6 5.87 30.70 6.91
C THR A 6 6.56 29.34 6.97
N LEU A 7 7.55 29.16 7.86
CA LEU A 7 8.25 27.88 8.03
C LEU A 7 7.28 26.76 8.45
N THR A 8 6.41 27.03 9.43
CA THR A 8 5.41 26.06 9.88
C THR A 8 4.46 25.65 8.75
N ILE A 9 3.98 26.60 7.95
CA ILE A 9 3.10 26.31 6.81
C ILE A 9 3.84 25.45 5.78
N THR A 10 5.07 25.81 5.42
CA THR A 10 5.88 25.04 4.47
C THR A 10 6.09 23.60 4.95
N THR A 11 6.39 23.40 6.24
CA THR A 11 6.55 22.07 6.84
C THR A 11 5.25 21.26 6.75
N ILE A 12 4.10 21.84 7.10
CA ILE A 12 2.80 21.17 7.02
C ILE A 12 2.48 20.76 5.57
N CYS A 13 2.64 21.68 4.62
CA CYS A 13 2.43 21.38 3.21
C CYS A 13 3.35 20.27 2.70
N SER A 14 4.60 20.24 3.16
CA SER A 14 5.57 19.20 2.78
C SER A 14 5.15 17.82 3.31
N ILE A 15 4.66 17.75 4.55
CA ILE A 15 4.15 16.50 5.14
C ILE A 15 2.91 16.00 4.39
N ILE A 16 1.98 16.90 4.06
CA ILE A 16 0.78 16.55 3.29
C ILE A 16 1.17 16.05 1.89
N ALA A 17 2.08 16.74 1.21
CA ALA A 17 2.57 16.33 -0.10
C ALA A 17 3.24 14.95 -0.05
N LEU A 18 4.07 14.70 0.95
CA LEU A 18 4.70 13.39 1.17
C LEU A 18 3.65 12.30 1.39
N TYR A 19 2.65 12.56 2.25
CA TYR A 19 1.55 11.63 2.49
C TYR A 19 0.81 11.29 1.19
N ILE A 20 0.48 12.29 0.37
CA ILE A 20 -0.17 12.07 -0.92
C ILE A 20 0.71 11.21 -1.84
N ILE A 21 2.00 11.52 -1.97
CA ILE A 21 2.94 10.76 -2.80
C ILE A 21 2.99 9.29 -2.37
N LEU A 22 3.04 9.03 -1.07
CA LEU A 22 3.08 7.68 -0.50
C LEU A 22 1.81 6.85 -0.77
N HIS A 23 0.75 7.47 -1.26
CA HIS A 23 -0.56 6.86 -1.51
C HIS A 23 -1.09 7.14 -2.93
N ILE A 24 -0.30 7.72 -3.84
CA ILE A 24 -0.81 8.22 -5.13
C ILE A 24 -1.02 7.12 -6.19
N THR A 25 -0.33 5.98 -6.05
CA THR A 25 -0.52 4.81 -6.93
C THR A 25 -0.66 3.53 -6.11
N PRO A 26 -1.28 2.47 -6.67
CA PRO A 26 -1.42 1.21 -5.98
C PRO A 26 -0.09 0.63 -5.48
N THR A 27 0.93 0.67 -6.34
CA THR A 27 2.26 0.13 -6.05
C THR A 27 2.96 0.91 -4.93
N VAL A 28 2.87 2.24 -4.92
CA VAL A 28 3.49 3.04 -3.86
C VAL A 28 2.75 2.83 -2.54
N ALA A 29 1.41 2.83 -2.54
CA ALA A 29 0.62 2.53 -1.35
C ALA A 29 0.96 1.16 -0.73
N LEU A 30 1.16 0.15 -1.59
CA LEU A 30 1.55 -1.19 -1.16
C LEU A 30 2.96 -1.24 -0.57
N ARG A 31 3.93 -0.55 -1.18
CA ARG A 31 5.29 -0.40 -0.62
C ARG A 31 5.27 0.36 0.70
N THR A 32 4.51 1.45 0.80
CA THR A 32 4.30 2.19 2.04
C THR A 32 3.72 1.28 3.13
N HIS A 33 2.70 0.47 2.80
CA HIS A 33 2.13 -0.49 3.74
C HIS A 33 3.17 -1.51 4.22
N LEU A 34 3.95 -2.12 3.32
CA LEU A 34 5.02 -3.06 3.70
C LEU A 34 6.07 -2.41 4.60
N PHE A 35 6.48 -1.19 4.27
CA PHE A 35 7.46 -0.44 5.06
C PHE A 35 6.94 -0.17 6.47
N MET A 36 5.72 0.36 6.58
CA MET A 36 5.10 0.71 7.86
C MET A 36 4.77 -0.52 8.73
N ASN A 37 4.58 -1.70 8.12
CA ASN A 37 4.34 -2.97 8.81
C ASN A 37 5.62 -3.77 9.11
N GLY A 38 6.80 -3.14 9.03
CA GLY A 38 8.04 -3.75 9.50
C GLY A 38 8.78 -4.60 8.47
N TYR A 39 8.46 -4.47 7.18
CA TYR A 39 9.14 -5.14 6.07
C TYR A 39 9.82 -4.14 5.12
N PRO A 40 10.67 -3.22 5.61
CA PRO A 40 11.24 -2.16 4.78
C PRO A 40 12.10 -2.69 3.64
N VAL A 41 12.90 -3.74 3.86
CA VAL A 41 13.73 -4.33 2.79
C VAL A 41 12.84 -4.89 1.68
N ILE A 42 11.82 -5.67 2.04
CA ILE A 42 10.87 -6.26 1.08
C ILE A 42 10.11 -5.17 0.32
N ALA A 43 9.73 -4.10 1.01
CA ALA A 43 9.06 -2.94 0.41
C ALA A 43 9.85 -2.30 -0.74
N PHE A 44 11.17 -2.50 -0.81
CA PHE A 44 12.01 -2.02 -1.93
C PHE A 44 12.40 -3.14 -2.90
N THR A 45 12.63 -4.37 -2.43
CA THR A 45 13.20 -5.44 -3.27
C THR A 45 12.18 -6.34 -3.96
N THR A 46 10.93 -6.34 -3.53
CA THR A 46 9.89 -7.20 -4.11
C THR A 46 9.33 -6.61 -5.40
N GLY A 47 9.06 -7.47 -6.38
CA GLY A 47 8.18 -7.15 -7.50
C GLY A 47 6.71 -7.27 -7.08
N ILE A 48 5.86 -6.41 -7.61
CA ILE A 48 4.42 -6.38 -7.37
C ILE A 48 3.75 -6.64 -8.71
N VAL A 49 2.97 -7.72 -8.80
CA VAL A 49 2.25 -8.13 -10.02
C VAL A 49 0.76 -8.23 -9.73
N ASP A 50 -0.05 -8.22 -10.78
CA ASP A 50 -1.49 -8.44 -10.64
C ASP A 50 -1.77 -9.85 -10.11
N ASP A 51 -2.69 -9.94 -9.15
CA ASP A 51 -3.19 -11.22 -8.66
C ASP A 51 -4.35 -11.70 -9.53
N GLU A 52 -4.06 -12.40 -10.62
CA GLU A 52 -5.08 -12.82 -11.59
C GLU A 52 -6.15 -13.72 -10.97
N PHE A 53 -5.78 -14.55 -9.99
CA PHE A 53 -6.70 -15.50 -9.36
C PHE A 53 -7.77 -14.77 -8.54
N HIS A 54 -7.36 -13.98 -7.54
CA HIS A 54 -8.32 -13.30 -6.67
C HIS A 54 -9.09 -12.20 -7.43
N ASN A 55 -8.42 -11.50 -8.36
CA ASN A 55 -9.12 -10.51 -9.21
C ASN A 55 -10.20 -11.14 -10.11
N ARG A 56 -10.10 -12.43 -10.43
CA ARG A 56 -11.12 -13.16 -11.19
C ARG A 56 -12.22 -13.71 -10.30
N ILE A 57 -11.86 -14.39 -9.21
CA ILE A 57 -12.82 -15.09 -8.34
C ILE A 57 -13.63 -14.10 -7.51
N ASP A 58 -13.00 -13.06 -6.98
CA ASP A 58 -13.65 -12.07 -6.10
C ASP A 58 -14.03 -10.78 -6.84
N LYS A 59 -14.08 -10.83 -8.18
CA LYS A 59 -14.25 -9.66 -9.06
C LYS A 59 -15.36 -8.72 -8.58
N GLN A 60 -16.55 -9.26 -8.33
CA GLN A 60 -17.72 -8.45 -7.93
C GLN A 60 -17.49 -7.73 -6.60
N ILE A 61 -16.89 -8.40 -5.61
CA ILE A 61 -16.62 -7.83 -4.29
C ILE A 61 -15.54 -6.76 -4.41
N LEU A 62 -14.47 -7.03 -5.14
CA LEU A 62 -13.36 -6.09 -5.36
C LEU A 62 -13.82 -4.84 -6.12
N GLU A 63 -14.63 -5.00 -7.17
CA GLU A 63 -15.23 -3.88 -7.91
C GLU A 63 -16.14 -3.04 -7.01
N SER A 64 -16.96 -3.68 -6.17
CA SER A 64 -17.84 -2.96 -5.22
C SER A 64 -17.06 -2.11 -4.22
N GLN A 65 -15.81 -2.49 -3.93
CA GLN A 65 -14.91 -1.79 -3.01
C GLN A 65 -13.95 -0.83 -3.73
N SER A 66 -14.02 -0.70 -5.07
CA SER A 66 -12.99 0.02 -5.85
C SER A 66 -11.58 -0.50 -5.55
N ALA A 67 -11.43 -1.82 -5.46
CA ALA A 67 -10.22 -2.49 -5.06
C ALA A 67 -9.68 -3.45 -6.12
N LYS A 68 -8.40 -3.79 -6.01
CA LYS A 68 -7.73 -4.80 -6.83
C LYS A 68 -6.67 -5.52 -6.00
N CYS A 69 -6.52 -6.83 -6.20
CA CYS A 69 -5.50 -7.64 -5.55
C CYS A 69 -4.20 -7.66 -6.34
N TYR A 70 -3.09 -7.67 -5.61
CA TYR A 70 -1.73 -7.75 -6.12
C TYR A 70 -0.93 -8.79 -5.33
N THR A 71 0.01 -9.42 -6.01
CA THR A 71 0.86 -10.48 -5.49
C THR A 71 2.31 -10.01 -5.42
N LEU A 72 2.97 -10.30 -4.31
CA LEU A 72 4.41 -10.13 -4.16
C LEU A 72 5.18 -11.30 -4.78
N THR A 73 6.16 -10.97 -5.62
CA THR A 73 7.07 -11.96 -6.21
C THR A 73 8.07 -12.53 -5.19
N LYS A 74 8.41 -11.73 -4.18
CA LYS A 74 9.25 -12.12 -3.03
C LYS A 74 8.52 -11.71 -1.74
N PRO A 75 7.63 -12.55 -1.20
CA PRO A 75 6.82 -12.19 -0.04
C PRO A 75 7.64 -12.21 1.25
N ALA A 76 7.18 -11.43 2.23
CA ALA A 76 7.67 -11.54 3.60
C ALA A 76 7.02 -12.73 4.32
N PHE A 77 7.62 -13.17 5.43
CA PHE A 77 7.05 -14.18 6.30
C PHE A 77 6.66 -13.53 7.63
N GLU A 78 5.43 -13.78 8.06
CA GLU A 78 4.99 -13.37 9.37
C GLU A 78 5.75 -14.15 10.45
N ARG A 79 6.28 -13.44 11.46
CA ARG A 79 7.21 -14.03 12.44
C ARG A 79 6.56 -15.14 13.27
N ALA A 80 5.30 -14.94 13.67
CA ALA A 80 4.56 -15.82 14.57
C ALA A 80 3.99 -17.04 13.88
N THR A 81 3.32 -16.85 12.73
CA THR A 81 2.61 -17.91 12.01
C THR A 81 3.46 -18.60 10.96
N LYS A 82 4.59 -17.98 10.56
CA LYS A 82 5.38 -18.35 9.36
C LYS A 82 4.55 -18.31 8.06
N GLY A 83 3.38 -17.65 8.08
CA GLY A 83 2.56 -17.44 6.90
C GLY A 83 3.23 -16.51 5.90
N GLN A 84 3.04 -16.78 4.61
CA GLN A 84 3.51 -15.90 3.55
C GLN A 84 2.58 -14.69 3.44
N LEU A 85 3.17 -13.49 3.53
CA LEU A 85 2.46 -12.24 3.31
C LEU A 85 2.56 -11.89 1.83
N ARG A 86 1.83 -12.64 1.00
CA ARG A 86 2.00 -12.64 -0.46
C ARG A 86 0.99 -11.80 -1.20
N ASN A 87 -0.29 -11.92 -0.87
CA ASN A 87 -1.36 -11.25 -1.61
C ASN A 87 -1.96 -10.11 -0.79
N TYR A 88 -2.20 -9.00 -1.45
CA TYR A 88 -2.64 -7.76 -0.84
C TYR A 88 -3.73 -7.14 -1.70
N LYS A 89 -4.74 -6.59 -1.04
CA LYS A 89 -5.79 -5.80 -1.69
C LYS A 89 -5.41 -4.34 -1.59
N VAL A 90 -5.49 -3.64 -2.71
CA VAL A 90 -5.34 -2.20 -2.78
C VAL A 90 -6.66 -1.55 -3.13
N THR A 91 -7.16 -0.72 -2.23
CA THR A 91 -8.44 -0.03 -2.33
C THR A 91 -8.20 1.43 -2.70
N LYS A 92 -8.93 1.92 -3.70
CA LYS A 92 -8.94 3.34 -4.06
C LYS A 92 -9.99 4.08 -3.23
N LYS A 93 -9.57 5.14 -2.52
CA LYS A 93 -10.45 6.05 -1.77
C LYS A 93 -10.19 7.48 -2.24
N GLY A 94 -11.10 8.02 -3.06
CA GLY A 94 -10.88 9.30 -3.74
C GLY A 94 -9.69 9.22 -4.70
N VAL A 95 -8.66 10.05 -4.47
CA VAL A 95 -7.42 10.08 -5.26
C VAL A 95 -6.30 9.22 -4.69
N LEU A 96 -6.49 8.65 -3.49
CA LEU A 96 -5.47 7.89 -2.77
C LEU A 96 -5.74 6.40 -2.80
N TYR A 97 -4.68 5.61 -2.61
CA TYR A 97 -4.68 4.16 -2.59
C TYR A 97 -4.19 3.67 -1.22
N PHE A 98 -4.81 2.60 -0.73
CA PHE A 98 -4.50 1.99 0.56
C PHE A 98 -4.41 0.48 0.39
N ALA A 99 -3.33 -0.10 0.90
CA ALA A 99 -3.11 -1.54 0.86
C ALA A 99 -3.44 -2.19 2.20
N GLU A 100 -3.97 -3.40 2.14
CA GLU A 100 -4.17 -4.30 3.27
C GLU A 100 -3.88 -5.74 2.85
N TYR A 101 -3.43 -6.57 3.79
CA TYR A 101 -3.19 -7.99 3.52
C TYR A 101 -4.51 -8.68 3.16
N TYR A 102 -4.50 -9.46 2.07
CA TYR A 102 -5.72 -10.11 1.56
C TYR A 102 -5.85 -11.57 2.03
N GLY A 103 -4.75 -12.32 2.05
CA GLY A 103 -4.76 -13.75 2.38
C GLY A 103 -4.36 -14.66 1.22
N GLU A 104 -4.53 -15.96 1.40
CA GLU A 104 -4.16 -17.03 0.46
C GLU A 104 -5.36 -17.95 0.12
N LEU A 105 -6.59 -17.60 0.53
CA LEU A 105 -7.79 -18.45 0.46
C LEU A 105 -8.80 -17.95 -0.57
#